data_AF-A0A353RBP2-F1
#
_entry.id   AF-A0A353RBP2-F1
#
_cell.length_a   1.000
_cell.length_b   1.000
_cell.length_c   1.000
_cell.angle_alpha   90.00
_cell.angle_beta   90.00
_cell.angle_gamma   90.00
#
_symmetry.space_group_name_H-M   'P 1'
#
loop_
_entity.id
_entity.type
_entity.pdbx_description
1 polymer ?
#
loop_
_entity_poly.entity_id
_entity_poly.type
_entity_poly.pdbx_seq_one_letter_code
_entity_poly.pdbx_strand_id
1 'polypeptide(L)' 'MFRFRGLGPGAPPAGPKEGKKKNMEKFTARQKFILSLLLKGLALPLADISRQLDVSGRTIFREIAAINRLLEGAGAKISV' A
#
# COMPACT_ATOMS: atom_id res chain seq x y z
N MET A 1 -5.84 52.07 -30.28
CA MET A 1 -6.60 50.79 -30.19
C MET A 1 -5.65 49.68 -29.73
N PHE A 2 -6.15 48.67 -29.03
CA PHE A 2 -5.52 47.95 -27.93
C PHE A 2 -4.41 46.92 -28.25
N ARG A 3 -3.29 47.05 -27.51
CA ARG A 3 -2.50 46.05 -26.73
C ARG A 3 -2.80 44.56 -26.94
N PHE A 4 -1.76 43.75 -27.23
CA PHE A 4 -1.62 42.41 -26.66
C PHE A 4 -0.19 42.17 -26.16
N ARG A 5 -0.13 41.73 -24.91
CA ARG A 5 1.03 41.55 -24.04
C ARG A 5 1.10 40.07 -23.71
N GLY A 6 2.26 39.45 -23.92
CA GLY A 6 2.74 38.27 -23.21
C GLY A 6 2.06 36.93 -23.51
N LEU A 7 2.85 35.91 -23.81
CA LEU A 7 3.23 34.84 -22.86
C LEU A 7 3.97 33.76 -23.66
N GLY A 8 5.13 33.35 -23.18
CA GLY A 8 6.03 32.38 -23.81
C GLY A 8 5.45 30.95 -23.89
N PRO A 9 6.18 30.01 -24.50
CA PRO A 9 5.70 28.65 -24.70
C PRO A 9 5.43 28.00 -23.34
N GLY A 10 4.16 27.68 -23.10
CA GLY A 10 3.72 27.00 -21.89
C GLY A 10 4.43 25.68 -21.73
N ALA A 11 5.23 25.57 -20.66
CA ALA A 11 5.67 24.28 -20.15
C ALA A 11 4.43 23.41 -19.88
N PRO A 12 4.43 22.13 -20.28
CA PRO A 12 3.30 21.26 -19.98
C PRO A 12 3.13 21.14 -18.45
N PRO A 13 1.89 21.06 -17.95
CA PRO A 13 1.64 20.88 -16.52
C PRO A 13 2.33 19.60 -16.06
N ALA A 14 3.22 19.74 -15.08
CA ALA A 14 3.80 18.60 -14.39
C ALA A 14 2.66 17.71 -13.87
N GLY A 15 2.54 16.52 -14.48
CA GLY A 15 1.56 15.52 -14.10
C GLY A 15 1.70 15.11 -12.62
N PRO A 16 0.70 14.42 -12.07
CA PRO A 16 0.62 14.13 -10.64
C PRO A 16 1.91 13.47 -10.16
N LYS A 17 2.54 14.03 -9.12
CA LYS A 17 3.70 13.43 -8.46
C LYS A 17 3.38 11.97 -8.14
N GLU A 18 4.06 11.03 -8.80
CA GLU A 18 4.08 9.60 -8.46
C GLU A 18 4.78 9.41 -7.10
N GLY A 19 4.19 9.95 -6.04
CA GLY A 19 4.69 9.85 -4.67
C GLY A 19 4.12 8.65 -3.90
N LYS A 20 3.19 7.88 -4.48
CA LYS A 20 2.49 6.81 -3.74
C LYS A 20 2.90 5.38 -4.08
N LYS A 21 3.65 5.12 -5.15
CA LYS A 21 3.97 3.72 -5.56
C LYS A 21 5.19 3.10 -4.88
N LYS A 22 6.17 3.88 -4.41
CA LYS A 22 7.47 3.33 -3.97
C LYS A 22 7.44 2.46 -2.72
N ASN A 23 6.38 2.51 -1.89
CA ASN A 23 6.34 1.71 -0.65
C ASN A 23 5.58 0.38 -0.81
N MET A 24 4.68 0.26 -1.78
CA MET A 24 3.95 -0.99 -2.05
C MET A 24 4.81 -2.07 -2.73
N GLU A 25 5.94 -1.70 -3.33
CA GLU A 25 6.88 -2.64 -3.97
C GLU A 25 7.60 -3.55 -2.98
N LYS A 26 7.67 -3.16 -1.69
CA LYS A 26 8.37 -3.93 -0.65
C LYS A 26 7.59 -5.15 -0.13
N PHE A 27 6.28 -5.22 -0.38
CA PHE A 27 5.45 -6.31 0.11
C PHE A 27 5.38 -7.45 -0.91
N THR A 28 5.51 -8.69 -0.42
CA THR A 28 5.26 -9.88 -1.24
C THR A 28 3.78 -9.97 -1.64
N ALA A 29 3.45 -10.80 -2.65
CA ALA A 29 2.06 -11.02 -3.05
C ALA A 29 1.19 -11.51 -1.89
N ARG A 30 1.73 -12.42 -1.06
CA ARG A 30 1.06 -12.91 0.15
C ARG A 30 0.81 -11.79 1.16
N GLN A 31 1.83 -10.95 1.42
CA GLN A 31 1.70 -9.84 2.36
C GLN A 31 0.70 -8.79 1.88
N LYS A 32 0.68 -8.50 0.58
CA LYS A 32 -0.32 -7.62 -0.04
C LYS A 32 -1.74 -8.17 0.16
N PHE A 33 -1.91 -9.48 -0.02
CA PHE A 33 -3.19 -10.13 0.22
C PHE A 33 -3.63 -10.00 1.69
N ILE A 34 -2.77 -10.39 2.64
CA ILE A 34 -3.05 -10.27 4.09
C ILE A 34 -3.37 -8.82 4.46
N LEU A 35 -2.57 -7.86 3.99
CA LEU A 35 -2.81 -6.43 4.21
C LEU A 35 -4.16 -5.98 3.65
N SER A 36 -4.55 -6.47 2.47
CA SER A 36 -5.86 -6.14 1.88
C SER A 36 -7.03 -6.66 2.72
N LEU A 37 -6.89 -7.82 3.36
CA LEU A 37 -7.91 -8.36 4.25
C LEU A 37 -8.03 -7.51 5.52
N LEU A 38 -6.90 -7.17 6.12
CA LEU A 38 -6.83 -6.34 7.33
C LEU A 38 -7.40 -4.94 7.10
N LEU A 39 -7.06 -4.30 5.97
CA LEU A 39 -7.55 -2.96 5.63
C LEU A 39 -9.05 -2.92 5.29
N LYS A 40 -9.60 -4.02 4.78
CA LYS A 40 -11.05 -4.13 4.54
C LYS A 40 -11.85 -4.29 5.83
N GLY A 41 -11.20 -4.48 6.98
CA GLY A 41 -11.86 -4.73 8.26
C GLY A 41 -12.66 -6.04 8.26
N LEU A 42 -12.36 -6.96 7.34
CA LEU A 42 -13.05 -8.24 7.28
C LEU A 42 -12.55 -9.10 8.43
N ALA A 43 -13.45 -9.38 9.38
CA ALA A 43 -13.25 -10.38 10.41
C ALA A 43 -13.38 -11.78 9.79
N LEU A 44 -12.43 -12.13 8.92
CA LEU A 44 -12.32 -13.50 8.41
C LEU A 44 -11.71 -14.39 9.50
N PRO A 45 -12.30 -15.56 9.76
CA PRO A 45 -11.69 -16.56 10.63
C PRO A 45 -10.27 -16.87 10.15
N LEU A 46 -9.31 -16.91 11.07
CA LEU A 46 -7.91 -17.24 10.76
C LEU A 46 -7.79 -18.54 9.97
N ALA A 47 -8.65 -19.53 10.26
CA ALA A 47 -8.71 -20.81 9.55
C ALA A 47 -9.00 -20.65 8.05
N ASP A 48 -9.86 -19.70 7.67
CA ASP A 48 -10.19 -19.45 6.27
C ASP A 48 -9.04 -18.79 5.53
N ILE A 49 -8.37 -17.84 6.18
CA ILE A 49 -7.15 -17.21 5.64
C ILE A 49 -6.05 -18.26 5.47
N SER A 50 -5.87 -19.13 6.47
CA SER A 50 -4.93 -20.25 6.43
C SER A 50 -5.17 -21.17 5.25
N ARG A 51 -6.43 -21.54 5.01
CA ARG A 51 -6.83 -22.40 3.89
C ARG A 51 -6.66 -21.72 2.53
N GLN A 52 -7.00 -20.44 2.41
CA GLN A 52 -6.84 -19.69 1.15
C GLN A 52 -5.38 -19.50 0.75
N LEU A 53 -4.50 -19.33 1.74
CA LEU A 53 -3.08 -19.13 1.51
C LEU A 53 -2.25 -20.43 1.54
N ASP A 54 -2.88 -21.56 1.85
CA ASP A 54 -2.22 -22.85 2.10
C ASP A 54 -1.05 -22.74 3.10
N VAL A 55 -1.29 -22.06 4.23
CA VAL A 55 -0.29 -21.87 5.28
C VAL A 55 -0.89 -21.98 6.69
N SER A 56 -0.06 -22.38 7.65
CA SER A 56 -0.46 -22.40 9.06
C SER A 56 -0.79 -20.99 9.60
N GLY A 57 -1.66 -20.91 10.60
CA GLY A 57 -1.95 -19.64 11.29
C GLY A 57 -0.71 -18.96 11.86
N ARG A 58 0.27 -19.75 12.35
CA ARG A 58 1.58 -19.24 12.79
C ARG A 58 2.32 -18.51 11.66
N THR A 59 2.25 -19.02 10.43
CA THR A 59 2.84 -18.36 9.27
C THR A 59 2.14 -17.03 8.98
N ILE A 60 0.81 -16.97 9.10
CA ILE A 60 0.06 -15.72 8.92
C ILE A 60 0.52 -14.67 9.94
N PHE A 61 0.61 -15.02 11.23
CA PHE A 61 1.11 -14.09 12.25
C PHE A 61 2.55 -13.63 11.99
N ARG A 62 3.42 -14.51 11.46
CA ARG A 62 4.77 -14.12 11.03
C ARG A 62 4.75 -13.12 9.89
N GLU A 63 3.86 -13.30 8.91
CA GLU A 63 3.69 -12.34 7.82
C GLU A 63 3.16 -11.00 8.32
N ILE A 64 2.20 -10.99 9.26
CA ILE A 64 1.70 -9.77 9.92
C ILE A 64 2.84 -9.05 10.66
N ALA A 65 3.69 -9.79 11.38
CA ALA A 65 4.86 -9.21 12.05
C ALA A 65 5.86 -8.62 11.04
N ALA A 66 6.10 -9.30 9.91
CA ALA A 66 6.95 -8.79 8.84
C ALA A 66 6.36 -7.52 8.21
N ILE A 67 5.05 -7.49 7.97
CA ILE A 67 4.32 -6.31 7.50
C ILE A 67 4.51 -5.14 8.48
N ASN A 68 4.32 -5.37 9.78
CA ASN A 68 4.50 -4.33 10.79
C ASN A 68 5.92 -3.74 10.78
N ARG A 69 6.97 -4.56 10.64
CA ARG A 69 8.35 -4.07 10.49
C ARG A 69 8.54 -3.20 9.24
N LEU A 70 7.88 -3.54 8.14
CA LEU A 70 7.92 -2.73 6.92
C LEU A 70 7.18 -1.40 7.07
N LEU A 71 6.12 -1.38 7.89
CA LEU A 71 5.30 -0.19 8.15
C LEU A 71 5.88 0.73 9.22
N GLU A 72 6.72 0.23 10.13
CA GLU A 72 7.44 1.04 11.12
C GLU A 72 8.22 2.19 10.47
N GLY A 73 8.88 1.92 9.34
CA GLY A 73 9.59 2.95 8.58
C GLY A 73 8.69 4.04 7.97
N ALA A 74 7.37 3.85 7.97
CA ALA A 74 6.37 4.81 7.56
C ALA A 74 5.54 5.36 8.73
N GLY A 75 5.87 5.02 9.98
CA GLY A 75 5.14 5.45 11.17
C GLY A 75 3.76 4.79 11.33
N ALA A 76 3.51 3.66 10.67
CA ALA A 76 2.25 2.93 10.73
C ALA A 76 2.41 1.58 11.45
N LYS A 77 1.35 1.13 12.14
CA LYS A 77 1.30 -0.18 12.80
C LYS A 77 -0.09 -0.77 12.66
N ILE A 78 -0.15 -2.05 12.35
CA ILE A 78 -1.38 -2.83 12.37
C ILE A 78 -1.49 -3.53 13.71
N SER A 79 -2.62 -3.33 14.38
CA SER A 79 -3.03 -4.10 15.56
C SER A 79 -4.04 -5.14 15.09
N VAL A 80 -3.75 -6.42 15.36
CA VAL A 80 -4.57 -7.57 14.97
C VAL A 80 -4.90 -8.37 16.21
#